data_AF-A0A969L7D9-F1
#
_entry.id   AF-A0A969L7D9-F1
#
_cell.length_a   1.000
_cell.length_b   1.000
_cell.length_c   1.000
_cell.angle_alpha   90.00
_cell.angle_beta   90.00
_cell.angle_gamma   90.00
#
_symmetry.space_group_name_H-M   'P 1'
#
loop_
_entity.id
_entity.type
_entity.pdbx_description
1 polymer ?
#
loop_
_entity_poly.entity_id
_entity_poly.type
_entity_poly.pdbx_seq_one_letter_code
_entity_poly.pdbx_strand_id
1 'polypeptide(L)' 'QAHELKVVVYNDSDFAWAESFAEKMRPGCTLFLQPEWSKSDRMLPKIIDYVKNNPKWEISLQVHKFMDIP' A
#
# COMPACT_ATOMS: atom_id res chain seq x y z
N GLN A 1 10.62 -17.30 -2.35
CA GLN A 1 9.38 -16.55 -2.64
C GLN A 1 9.03 -15.70 -1.43
N ALA A 2 8.58 -14.46 -1.64
CA ALA A 2 8.17 -13.59 -0.55
C ALA A 2 6.79 -13.98 0.00
N HIS A 3 6.57 -13.71 1.28
CA HIS A 3 5.30 -13.91 1.98
C HIS A 3 4.44 -12.64 1.96
N GLU A 4 5.06 -11.50 1.65
CA GLU A 4 4.47 -10.19 1.66
C GLU A 4 4.98 -9.38 0.45
N LEU A 5 4.08 -8.60 -0.17
CA LEU A 5 4.40 -7.53 -1.09
C LEU A 5 3.90 -6.21 -0.48
N LYS A 6 4.81 -5.28 -0.22
CA LYS A 6 4.46 -3.92 0.19
C LYS A 6 4.83 -2.92 -0.89
N VAL A 7 3.85 -2.17 -1.36
CA VAL A 7 4.02 -1.12 -2.37
C VAL A 7 3.86 0.25 -1.71
N VAL A 8 4.84 1.12 -1.94
CA VAL A 8 4.77 2.52 -1.51
C VAL A 8 4.09 3.33 -2.60
N VAL A 9 2.98 3.98 -2.27
CA VAL A 9 2.14 4.74 -3.19
C VAL A 9 2.45 6.23 -3.05
N TYR A 10 3.08 6.80 -4.07
CA TYR A 10 3.41 8.21 -4.19
C TYR A 10 2.40 8.99 -5.06
N ASN A 11 1.87 8.33 -6.09
CA ASN A 11 0.95 8.91 -7.07
C ASN A 11 -0.11 7.88 -7.53
N ASP A 12 -1.08 8.32 -8.34
CA ASP A 12 -2.23 7.48 -8.74
C ASP A 12 -1.84 6.33 -9.69
N SER A 13 -0.76 6.46 -10.46
CA SER A 13 -0.29 5.38 -11.34
C SER A 13 0.32 4.21 -10.57
N ASP A 14 0.71 4.43 -9.31
CA ASP A 14 1.31 3.40 -8.47
C ASP A 14 0.30 2.31 -8.08
N PHE A 15 -1.00 2.57 -8.15
CA PHE A 15 -2.03 1.53 -7.96
C PHE A 15 -1.96 0.48 -9.06
N ALA A 16 -1.92 0.91 -10.33
CA ALA A 16 -1.80 0.00 -11.46
C ALA A 16 -0.44 -0.73 -11.44
N TRP A 17 0.61 -0.02 -11.03
CA TRP A 17 1.91 -0.62 -10.80
C TRP A 17 1.82 -1.73 -9.73
N ALA A 18 1.20 -1.47 -8.58
CA ALA A 18 1.03 -2.43 -7.49
C ALA A 18 0.35 -3.72 -7.95
N GLU A 19 -0.71 -3.60 -8.77
CA GLU A 19 -1.41 -4.75 -9.36
C GLU A 19 -0.49 -5.62 -10.23
N SER A 20 0.34 -4.99 -11.07
CA SER A 20 1.29 -5.72 -11.93
C SER A 20 2.33 -6.54 -11.15
N PHE A 21 2.60 -6.18 -9.89
CA PHE A 21 3.43 -6.99 -8.99
C PHE A 21 2.61 -8.04 -8.26
N ALA A 22 1.40 -7.71 -7.83
CA ALA A 22 0.49 -8.65 -7.19
C ALA A 22 0.20 -9.87 -8.07
N GLU A 23 0.05 -9.69 -9.39
CA GLU A 23 -0.11 -10.79 -10.36
C GLU A 23 1.05 -11.79 -10.38
N LYS A 24 2.25 -11.35 -9.98
CA LYS A 24 3.46 -12.19 -9.93
C LYS A 24 3.63 -12.89 -8.58
N MET A 25 2.79 -12.56 -7.60
CA MET A 25 2.84 -13.15 -6.27
C MET A 25 2.09 -14.48 -6.25
N ARG A 26 2.59 -15.39 -5.42
CA ARG A 26 1.91 -16.67 -5.18
C ARG A 26 0.59 -16.45 -4.44
N PRO A 27 -0.38 -17.37 -4.57
CA PRO A 27 -1.56 -17.39 -3.72
C PRO A 27 -1.17 -17.38 -2.24
N GLY A 28 -1.88 -16.58 -1.43
CA GLY A 28 -1.61 -16.43 0.00
C GLY A 28 -0.45 -15.48 0.37
N CYS A 29 0.08 -14.73 -0.60
CA CYS A 29 0.93 -13.58 -0.28
C CYS A 29 0.07 -12.42 0.25
N THR A 30 0.48 -11.81 1.37
CA THR A 30 -0.16 -10.60 1.88
C THR A 30 0.26 -9.40 1.04
N LEU A 31 -0.69 -8.52 0.70
CA LEU A 31 -0.48 -7.39 -0.17
C LEU A 31 -0.75 -6.10 0.61
N PHE A 32 0.24 -5.22 0.73
CA PHE A 32 0.12 -3.96 1.44
C PHE A 32 0.30 -2.76 0.54
N LEU A 33 -0.55 -1.77 0.71
CA LEU A 33 -0.35 -0.41 0.22
C LEU A 33 0.05 0.49 1.37
N GLN A 34 1.18 1.16 1.22
CA GLN A 34 1.70 2.14 2.18
C GLN A 34 1.72 3.50 1.49
N PRO A 35 1.10 4.56 2.04
CA PRO A 35 1.30 5.89 1.49
C PRO A 35 2.77 6.31 1.64
N GLU A 36 3.32 6.98 0.63
CA GLU A 36 4.56 7.71 0.81
C GLU A 36 4.34 8.83 1.83
N TRP A 37 5.24 8.94 2.81
CA TRP A 37 5.07 9.81 3.98
C TRP A 37 4.82 11.26 3.59
N SER A 38 5.63 11.81 2.69
CA SER A 38 5.50 13.21 2.23
C SER A 38 4.19 13.51 1.49
N LYS A 39 3.43 12.48 1.10
CA LYS A 39 2.15 12.58 0.39
C LYS A 39 1.01 11.91 1.14
N SER A 40 1.21 11.52 2.40
CA SER A 40 0.24 10.76 3.19
C SER A 40 -1.13 11.42 3.21
N ASP A 41 -1.22 12.72 3.48
CA ASP A 41 -2.50 13.45 3.55
C ASP A 41 -3.33 13.37 2.27
N ARG A 42 -2.66 13.29 1.12
CA ARG A 42 -3.32 13.18 -0.19
C ARG A 42 -3.58 11.73 -0.60
N MET A 43 -2.64 10.83 -0.32
CA MET A 43 -2.69 9.46 -0.82
C MET A 43 -3.48 8.53 0.10
N LEU A 44 -3.50 8.79 1.41
CA LEU A 44 -4.20 7.93 2.36
C LEU A 44 -5.71 7.78 2.06
N PRO A 45 -6.48 8.86 1.77
CA PRO A 45 -7.88 8.72 1.38
C PRO A 45 -8.07 7.88 0.12
N LYS A 46 -7.19 8.07 -0.87
CA LYS A 46 -7.23 7.30 -2.13
C LYS A 46 -6.90 5.83 -1.91
N ILE A 47 -5.93 5.53 -1.06
CA ILE A 47 -5.57 4.15 -0.69
C ILE A 47 -6.74 3.50 0.05
N ILE A 48 -7.40 4.22 0.97
CA ILE A 48 -8.59 3.72 1.67
C ILE A 48 -9.69 3.35 0.67
N ASP A 49 -10.00 4.25 -0.27
CA ASP A 49 -11.01 4.00 -1.29
C ASP A 49 -10.61 2.86 -2.23
N TYR A 50 -9.33 2.75 -2.58
CA TYR A 50 -8.80 1.66 -3.39
C TYR A 50 -8.96 0.30 -2.70
N VAL A 51 -8.56 0.21 -1.43
CA VAL A 51 -8.64 -1.02 -0.62
C VAL A 51 -10.09 -1.45 -0.40
N LYS A 52 -11.01 -0.51 -0.17
CA LYS A 52 -12.46 -0.81 -0.10
C LYS A 52 -12.98 -1.49 -1.36
N ASN A 53 -12.48 -1.09 -2.53
CA ASN A 53 -12.85 -1.69 -3.82
C ASN A 53 -12.03 -2.95 -4.15
N ASN A 54 -10.88 -3.14 -3.51
CA ASN A 54 -9.95 -4.25 -3.76
C ASN A 54 -9.52 -4.90 -2.44
N PRO A 55 -10.38 -5.72 -1.80
CA PRO A 55 -10.18 -6.22 -0.44
C PRO A 55 -9.01 -7.20 -0.29
N LYS A 56 -8.32 -7.56 -1.38
CA LYS A 56 -7.05 -8.32 -1.36
C LYS A 56 -5.88 -7.49 -0.82
N TRP A 57 -6.02 -6.17 -0.81
CA TRP A 57 -5.00 -5.25 -0.32
C TRP A 57 -5.32 -4.83 1.11
N GLU A 58 -4.28 -4.66 1.90
CA GLU A 58 -4.31 -4.12 3.26
C GLU A 58 -3.55 -2.78 3.29
N ILE A 59 -3.89 -1.92 4.26
CA ILE A 59 -3.21 -0.63 4.44
C ILE A 59 -2.11 -0.79 5.48
N SER A 60 -0.89 -0.43 5.11
CA SER A 60 0.24 -0.35 6.05
C SER A 60 0.50 1.12 6.39
N LEU A 61 0.52 1.44 7.69
CA LEU A 61 0.80 2.80 8.18
C LEU A 61 2.11 2.82 8.97
N GLN A 62 2.92 3.85 8.74
CA GLN A 62 4.15 4.08 9.52
C GLN A 62 3.80 4.86 10.80
N VAL A 63 3.22 4.17 11.79
CA VAL A 63 2.71 4.79 13.03
C VAL A 63 3.80 5.57 13.78
N HIS A 64 5.06 5.11 13.76
CA HIS A 64 6.19 5.81 14.39
C HIS A 64 6.37 7.25 13.89
N LYS A 65 6.08 7.52 12.60
CA LYS A 65 6.15 8.86 12.03
C LYS A 65 5.02 9.78 12.49
N PHE A 66 3.86 9.22 12.86
CA PHE A 66 2.77 9.97 13.47
C PHE A 66 3.01 10.25 14.96
N MET A 67 3.86 9.45 15.60
CA MET A 67 4.17 9.56 17.03
C MET A 67 5.46 10.36 17.30
N ASP A 68 6.13 10.87 16.26
CA ASP A 68 7.44 11.53 16.33
C ASP A 68 8.51 10.68 17.05
N ILE A 69 8.48 9.35 16.81
CA ILE A 69 9.44 8.39 17.37
C ILE A 69 10.39 7.90 16.27
N PRO A 70 11.72 8.02 16.45
CA PRO A 70 12.72 7.52 15.50
C PRO A 70 12.83 5.99 15.45
#